data_AF-T5A7S5-F1
#
_entry.id   AF-T5A7S5-F1
#
_cell.length_a   1.000
_cell.length_b   1.000
_cell.length_c   1.000
_cell.angle_alpha   90.00
_cell.angle_beta   90.00
_cell.angle_gamma   90.00
#
_symmetry.space_group_name_H-M   'P 1'
#
loop_
_entity.id
_entity.type
_entity.pdbx_description
1 polymer ?
#
loop_
_entity_poly.entity_id
_entity_poly.type
_entity_poly.pdbx_seq_one_letter_code
_entity_poly.pdbx_strand_id
1 'polypeptide(L)'
;MTASPRMDWVMQAVLANVELKGTTMGSRKEFGDMVAFVREHELKPVVSRTARGLGDLDAIDSLFADMEAGRQFGKLVIEIDDDEASSKL
;
A
#
# COMPACT_ATOMS: atom_id res chain seq x y z
N MET A 1 -23.27 -4.09 32.56
CA MET A 1 -21.86 -3.71 32.36
C MET A 1 -21.05 -4.95 32.01
N THR A 2 -20.85 -5.21 30.72
CA THR A 2 -19.78 -6.05 30.16
C THR A 2 -19.72 -5.71 28.66
N ALA A 3 -19.22 -4.52 28.35
CA ALA A 3 -19.00 -4.06 26.98
C ALA A 3 -17.67 -4.64 26.48
N SER A 4 -17.67 -5.95 26.25
CA SER A 4 -16.69 -6.67 25.43
C SER A 4 -17.12 -6.53 23.96
N PRO A 5 -16.25 -6.72 22.95
CA PRO A 5 -16.49 -6.16 21.61
C PRO A 5 -17.84 -6.60 21.05
N ARG A 6 -18.68 -5.61 20.72
CA ARG A 6 -19.96 -5.84 20.08
C ARG A 6 -19.71 -6.05 18.59
N MET A 7 -20.07 -7.22 18.10
CA MET A 7 -20.11 -7.48 16.66
C MET A 7 -21.40 -6.88 16.12
N ASP A 8 -21.33 -5.68 15.53
CA ASP A 8 -22.49 -4.96 14.97
C ASP A 8 -23.04 -5.60 13.66
N TRP A 9 -22.83 -6.90 13.49
CA TRP A 9 -23.28 -7.67 12.34
C TRP A 9 -24.77 -7.97 12.45
N VAL A 10 -25.56 -7.41 11.53
CA VAL A 10 -27.02 -7.49 11.58
C VAL A 10 -27.55 -8.85 11.06
N MET A 11 -28.64 -9.34 11.67
CA MET A 11 -29.27 -10.60 11.22
C MET A 11 -29.79 -10.55 9.78
N GLN A 12 -30.14 -9.36 9.26
CA GLN A 12 -30.48 -9.22 7.85
C GLN A 12 -29.32 -9.63 6.91
N ALA A 13 -28.07 -9.33 7.29
CA ALA A 13 -26.89 -9.71 6.51
C ALA A 13 -26.66 -11.22 6.52
N VAL A 14 -26.96 -11.89 7.65
CA VAL A 14 -26.92 -13.35 7.77
C VAL A 14 -27.96 -14.02 6.89
N LEU A 15 -29.22 -13.53 6.92
CA LEU A 15 -30.30 -14.06 6.09
C LEU A 15 -30.04 -13.84 4.58
N ALA A 16 -29.27 -12.80 4.25
CA ALA A 16 -28.79 -12.52 2.90
C ALA A 16 -27.52 -13.29 2.52
N ASN A 17 -26.98 -14.15 3.40
CA ASN A 17 -25.75 -14.92 3.21
C ASN A 17 -24.51 -14.04 2.90
N VAL A 18 -24.44 -12.86 3.52
CA VAL A 18 -23.25 -11.99 3.41
C VAL A 18 -22.14 -12.53 4.31
N GLU A 19 -20.92 -12.60 3.78
CA GLU A 19 -19.73 -13.03 4.52
C GLU A 19 -18.83 -11.84 4.91
N LEU A 20 -18.46 -11.76 6.19
CA LEU A 20 -17.44 -10.82 6.64
C LEU A 20 -16.08 -11.54 6.74
N LYS A 21 -15.12 -11.12 5.91
CA LYS A 21 -13.76 -11.69 5.90
C LYS A 21 -12.75 -10.60 6.24
N GLY A 22 -12.04 -10.77 7.35
CA GLY A 22 -10.81 -10.03 7.60
C GLY A 22 -9.71 -10.57 6.69
N THR A 23 -8.96 -9.68 6.05
CA THR A 23 -7.80 -10.07 5.24
C THR A 23 -6.59 -9.29 5.71
N THR A 24 -5.43 -9.92 5.68
CA THR A 24 -4.16 -9.28 6.01
C THR A 24 -3.07 -9.90 5.14
N MET A 25 -2.46 -9.06 4.31
CA MET A 25 -1.44 -9.49 3.34
C MET A 25 -1.89 -10.73 2.53
N GLY A 26 -0.93 -11.40 1.89
CA GLY A 26 -1.16 -12.68 1.21
C GLY A 26 0.07 -13.56 1.37
N SER A 27 -0.07 -14.83 0.99
CA SER A 27 1.06 -15.76 0.88
C SER A 27 2.03 -15.31 -0.21
N ARG A 28 3.27 -15.84 -0.17
CA ARG A 28 4.27 -15.58 -1.22
C ARG A 28 3.78 -15.98 -2.61
N LYS A 29 3.01 -17.06 -2.71
CA LYS A 29 2.43 -17.51 -3.98
C LYS A 29 1.43 -16.48 -4.50
N GLU A 30 0.48 -16.07 -3.67
CA GLU A 30 -0.53 -15.06 -4.04
C GLU A 30 0.11 -13.74 -4.43
N PHE A 31 1.18 -13.32 -3.75
CA PHE A 31 1.95 -12.14 -4.14
C PHE A 31 2.58 -12.29 -5.52
N GLY A 32 3.19 -13.45 -5.81
CA GLY A 32 3.76 -13.73 -7.14
C GLY A 32 2.70 -13.73 -8.25
N ASP A 33 1.56 -14.35 -8.00
CA ASP A 33 0.43 -14.38 -8.93
C ASP A 33 -0.11 -12.95 -9.17
N MET A 34 -0.21 -12.13 -8.12
CA MET A 34 -0.62 -10.72 -8.21
C MET A 34 0.36 -9.89 -9.05
N VAL A 35 1.68 -10.03 -8.85
CA VAL A 35 2.68 -9.31 -9.65
C VAL A 35 2.62 -9.73 -11.12
N ALA A 36 2.39 -11.01 -11.41
CA ALA A 36 2.20 -11.49 -12.78
C ALA A 36 0.97 -10.85 -13.45
N PHE A 37 -0.14 -10.76 -12.70
CA PHE A 37 -1.36 -10.11 -13.16
C PHE A 37 -1.18 -8.61 -13.44
N VAL A 38 -0.46 -7.89 -12.55
CA VAL A 38 -0.10 -6.47 -12.75
C VAL A 38 0.68 -6.29 -14.05
N ARG A 39 1.65 -7.18 -14.32
CA ARG A 39 2.45 -7.14 -15.55
C ARG A 39 1.61 -7.42 -16.80
N GLU A 40 0.76 -8.45 -16.77
CA GLU A 40 -0.07 -8.86 -17.92
C GLU A 40 -1.04 -7.75 -18.37
N HIS A 41 -1.62 -7.05 -17.40
CA HIS A 41 -2.58 -5.97 -17.66
C HIS A 41 -1.97 -4.57 -17.62
N GLU A 42 -0.64 -4.47 -17.59
CA GLU A 42 0.10 -3.20 -17.56
C GLU A 42 -0.39 -2.22 -16.49
N LEU A 43 -0.81 -2.74 -15.33
CA LEU A 43 -1.34 -1.93 -14.24
C LEU A 43 -0.24 -1.07 -13.63
N LYS A 44 -0.48 0.23 -13.53
CA LYS A 44 0.48 1.20 -12.97
C LYS A 44 -0.07 1.80 -11.67
N PRO A 45 0.62 1.64 -10.53
CA PRO A 45 0.26 2.33 -9.30
C PRO A 45 0.31 3.85 -9.52
N VAL A 46 -0.68 4.57 -8.98
CA VAL A 46 -0.63 6.03 -8.96
C VAL A 46 0.42 6.46 -7.93
N VAL A 47 1.43 7.19 -8.39
CA VAL A 47 2.49 7.75 -7.53
C VAL A 47 2.16 9.21 -7.26
N SER A 48 2.03 9.57 -5.98
CA SER A 48 1.69 10.92 -5.55
C SER A 48 2.93 11.81 -5.40
N ARG A 49 4.03 11.26 -4.87
CA ARG A 49 5.30 11.96 -4.69
C ARG A 49 6.44 10.94 -4.61
N THR A 50 7.60 11.35 -5.10
CA THR A 50 8.85 10.59 -4.99
C THR A 50 9.91 11.44 -4.32
N ALA A 51 10.60 10.90 -3.31
CA ALA A 51 11.87 11.44 -2.81
C ALA A 51 13.02 10.72 -3.51
N ARG A 52 14.10 11.43 -3.83
CA ARG A 52 15.25 10.88 -4.56
C ARG A 52 16.47 10.75 -3.67
N GLY A 53 17.11 9.61 -3.74
CA GLY A 53 18.27 9.29 -2.93
C GLY A 53 17.91 9.03 -1.47
N LEU A 54 18.79 8.30 -0.78
CA LEU A 54 18.69 8.10 0.66
C LEU A 54 19.35 9.22 1.48
N GLY A 55 20.08 10.12 0.81
CA GLY A 55 20.77 11.25 1.45
C GLY A 55 19.87 12.44 1.78
N ASP A 56 18.74 12.59 1.08
CA ASP A 56 17.77 13.67 1.32
C ASP A 56 16.76 13.26 2.41
N LEU A 57 17.24 13.25 3.65
CA LEU A 57 16.43 12.88 4.81
C LEU A 57 15.24 13.82 5.01
N ASP A 58 15.39 15.11 4.70
CA ASP A 58 14.31 16.08 4.82
C ASP A 58 13.17 15.77 3.83
N ALA A 59 13.49 15.42 2.59
CA ALA A 59 12.50 14.99 1.62
C ALA A 59 11.81 13.69 2.06
N ILE A 60 12.56 12.71 2.59
CA ILE A 60 12.01 11.45 3.11
C ILE A 60 11.07 11.70 4.28
N ASP A 61 11.47 12.51 5.27
CA ASP A 61 10.65 12.86 6.42
C ASP A 61 9.37 13.60 6.00
N SER A 62 9.47 14.45 4.96
CA SER A 62 8.29 15.09 4.38
C SER A 62 7.26 14.09 3.84
N LEU A 63 7.69 12.93 3.30
CA LEU A 63 6.79 11.87 2.86
C LEU A 63 6.04 11.24 4.05
N PHE A 64 6.73 11.00 5.17
CA PHE A 64 6.09 10.48 6.38
C PHE A 64 5.08 11.49 6.95
N ALA A 65 5.41 12.78 6.94
CA ALA A 65 4.49 13.84 7.37
C ALA A 65 3.26 13.94 6.45
N ASP A 66 3.41 13.71 5.15
CA ASP A 66 2.27 13.62 4.22
C ASP A 66 1.38 12.41 4.52
N MET A 67 1.99 11.26 4.82
CA MET A 67 1.28 10.03 5.16
C MET A 67 0.48 10.16 6.46
N GLU A 68 1.07 10.78 7.50
CA GLU A 68 0.40 11.05 8.78
C GLU A 68 -0.80 11.98 8.60
N ALA A 69 -0.65 13.03 7.78
CA ALA A 69 -1.72 13.98 7.50
C ALA A 69 -2.74 13.49 6.46
N GLY A 70 -2.52 12.34 5.82
CA GLY A 70 -3.40 11.78 4.80
C GLY A 70 -3.53 12.63 3.54
N ARG A 71 -2.49 13.40 3.17
CA ARG A 71 -2.54 14.33 2.02
C ARG A 71 -2.33 13.65 0.66
N GLN A 72 -1.85 12.42 0.65
CA GLN A 72 -1.45 11.70 -0.55
C GLN A 72 -2.65 11.10 -1.31
N PHE A 73 -2.66 11.28 -2.64
CA PHE A 73 -3.52 10.52 -3.54
C PHE A 73 -2.66 9.48 -4.29
N GLY A 74 -2.54 8.30 -3.71
CA GLY A 74 -1.71 7.21 -4.23
C GLY A 74 -0.53 6.87 -3.34
N LYS A 75 0.55 6.38 -3.94
CA LYS A 75 1.75 5.89 -3.24
C LYS A 75 2.81 6.98 -3.12
N LEU A 76 3.51 6.99 -2.00
CA LEU A 76 4.74 7.77 -1.78
C LEU A 76 5.92 6.83 -2.00
N VAL A 77 6.91 7.27 -2.78
CA VAL A 77 8.01 6.43 -3.24
C VAL A 77 9.34 7.07 -2.82
N ILE A 78 10.30 6.24 -2.43
CA ILE A 78 11.70 6.65 -2.27
C ILE A 78 12.48 5.95 -3.36
N GLU A 79 13.14 6.73 -4.21
CA GLU A 79 14.05 6.27 -5.24
C GLU A 79 15.42 6.09 -4.58
N ILE A 80 15.90 4.84 -4.52
CA ILE A 80 17.10 4.46 -3.76
C ILE A 80 18.38 4.61 -4.60
N ASP A 81 18.24 4.74 -5.93
CA ASP A 81 19.37 4.84 -6.85
C ASP A 81 19.78 6.32 -7.03
N ASP A 82 21.03 6.63 -6.70
CA ASP A 82 21.64 7.97 -6.86
C ASP A 82 22.46 8.08 -8.17
N ASP A 83 22.41 7.08 -9.05
CA ASP A 83 23.25 7.08 -10.25
C ASP A 83 22.68 7.99 -11.36
N GLU A 84 23.24 9.21 -11.46
CA GLU A 84 23.61 9.71 -12.78
C GLU A 84 24.45 8.61 -13.45
N ALA A 85 23.84 7.91 -14.41
CA ALA A 85 24.45 7.07 -15.44
C ALA A 85 26.00 7.14 -15.50
N SER A 86 26.68 6.44 -14.60
CA SER A 86 28.13 6.27 -14.61
C SER A 86 28.50 4.82 -14.27
N SER A 87 27.91 3.90 -15.02
CA SER A 87 28.55 2.60 -15.25
C SER A 87 28.50 2.26 -16.73
N LYS A 88 29.49 2.80 -17.45
CA LYS A 88 30.00 2.14 -18.65
C LYS A 88 30.95 1.04 -18.18
N LEU A 89 30.49 -0.20 -18.28
CA LEU A 89 31.32 -1.40 -18.41
C LEU A 89 30.64 -2.32 -19.41
#